data_AF-A0A1C6GJT0-F1
#
_entry.id   AF-A0A1C6GJT0-F1
#
_cell.length_a   1.000
_cell.length_b   1.000
_cell.length_c   1.000
_cell.angle_alpha   90.00
_cell.angle_beta   90.00
_cell.angle_gamma   90.00
#
_symmetry.space_group_name_H-M   'P 1'
#
loop_
_entity.id
_entity.type
_entity.pdbx_description
1 polymer ?
#
loop_
_entity_poly.entity_id
_entity_poly.type
_entity_poly.pdbx_seq_one_letter_code
_entity_poly.pdbx_strand_id
1 'polypeptide(L)'
;MRFIKRIYRSMLLFLAIALSVPLSANAAIPNVSPPIVPSKEDYTSTHAYSENGTFQIHSGTLQVRKDLNYNTTPAAYYGAGEKFYYQYVVEVSDYNHYKKHRYASYVTASGLRRYVYFMVVDNYNSNNPVRKKLANYSVW
;
A
#
# COMPACT_ATOMS: atom_id res chain seq x y z
N MET A 1 -49.96 -19.21 -44.56
CA MET A 1 -48.72 -18.40 -44.62
C MET A 1 -47.81 -18.77 -43.45
N ARG A 2 -46.62 -19.31 -43.78
CA ARG A 2 -45.29 -19.13 -43.16
C ARG A 2 -45.04 -19.53 -41.68
N PHE A 3 -44.30 -20.64 -41.52
CA PHE A 3 -43.39 -20.98 -40.42
C PHE A 3 -42.35 -19.87 -40.13
N ILE A 4 -41.81 -19.80 -38.90
CA ILE A 4 -40.42 -19.42 -38.46
C ILE A 4 -40.45 -19.34 -36.91
N LYS A 5 -39.86 -20.28 -36.14
CA LYS A 5 -38.46 -20.55 -35.71
C LYS A 5 -38.12 -20.02 -34.30
N ARG A 6 -37.41 -20.90 -33.59
CA ARG A 6 -36.86 -20.90 -32.22
C ARG A 6 -35.66 -19.94 -32.05
N ILE A 7 -35.43 -19.50 -30.79
CA ILE A 7 -34.14 -19.13 -30.13
C ILE A 7 -33.58 -17.75 -30.60
N TYR A 8 -33.21 -16.80 -29.73
CA TYR A 8 -31.95 -16.74 -28.94
C TYR A 8 -32.04 -15.91 -27.64
N ARG A 9 -31.25 -16.38 -26.66
CA ARG A 9 -30.79 -15.71 -25.43
C ARG A 9 -30.17 -14.32 -25.70
N SER A 10 -30.36 -13.38 -24.79
CA SER A 10 -29.50 -12.19 -24.58
C SER A 10 -29.70 -11.80 -23.11
N MET A 11 -28.94 -12.31 -22.13
CA MET A 11 -27.50 -12.14 -21.90
C MET A 11 -27.07 -10.67 -21.91
N LEU A 12 -27.63 -9.88 -20.98
CA LEU A 12 -27.03 -8.60 -20.57
C LEU A 12 -25.87 -8.91 -19.61
N LEU A 13 -24.77 -9.39 -20.19
CA LEU A 13 -23.50 -9.51 -19.47
C LEU A 13 -22.88 -8.10 -19.46
N PHE A 14 -22.94 -7.41 -18.33
CA PHE A 14 -22.04 -6.28 -18.09
C PHE A 14 -20.63 -6.85 -17.89
N LEU A 15 -19.93 -7.07 -19.00
CA LEU A 15 -18.50 -7.38 -18.99
C LEU A 15 -17.76 -6.07 -18.67
N ALA A 16 -17.57 -5.79 -17.38
CA ALA A 16 -16.56 -4.84 -16.94
C ALA A 16 -15.19 -5.43 -17.29
N ILE A 17 -14.68 -5.07 -18.47
CA ILE A 17 -13.29 -5.31 -18.83
C ILE A 17 -12.47 -4.40 -17.91
N ALA A 18 -12.08 -4.92 -16.74
CA ALA A 18 -10.99 -4.35 -15.99
C ALA A 18 -9.75 -4.48 -16.87
N LEU A 19 -9.38 -3.39 -17.54
CA LEU A 19 -8.03 -3.24 -18.09
C LEU A 19 -7.08 -3.31 -16.88
N SER A 20 -6.58 -4.51 -16.60
CA SER A 20 -5.40 -4.71 -15.78
C SER A 20 -4.25 -4.07 -16.54
N VAL A 21 -4.04 -2.78 -16.32
CA VAL A 21 -2.83 -2.11 -16.79
C VAL A 21 -1.68 -2.78 -16.06
N PRO A 22 -0.76 -3.49 -16.74
CA PRO A 22 0.43 -3.96 -16.07
C PRO A 22 1.17 -2.72 -15.59
N LEU A 23 1.38 -2.60 -14.27
CA LEU A 23 2.17 -1.55 -13.66
C LEU A 23 3.66 -1.80 -13.98
N SER A 24 4.02 -1.63 -15.25
CA SER A 24 5.38 -1.74 -15.76
C SER A 24 5.64 -0.50 -16.62
N ALA A 25 5.97 0.60 -15.96
CA ALA A 25 6.63 1.71 -16.61
C ALA A 25 7.75 2.19 -15.67
N ASN A 26 8.97 1.93 -16.12
CA ASN A 26 10.23 2.38 -15.57
C ASN A 26 10.36 3.90 -15.78
N ALA A 27 9.46 4.69 -15.19
CA ALA A 27 9.51 6.15 -15.23
C ALA A 27 10.63 6.62 -14.27
N ALA A 28 11.55 7.43 -14.79
CA ALA A 28 12.57 8.09 -13.99
C ALA A 28 11.91 8.73 -12.77
N ILE A 29 12.39 8.35 -11.59
CA ILE A 29 11.76 8.69 -10.32
C ILE A 29 11.94 10.20 -10.12
N PRO A 30 10.86 11.00 -10.07
CA PRO A 30 11.01 12.42 -9.74
C PRO A 30 11.64 12.53 -8.35
N ASN A 31 12.58 13.45 -8.17
CA ASN A 31 13.15 13.78 -6.87
C ASN A 31 12.03 14.42 -6.02
N VAL A 32 11.28 13.60 -5.29
CA VAL A 32 10.06 14.03 -4.59
C VAL A 32 10.41 14.35 -3.14
N SER A 33 10.03 15.55 -2.70
CA SER A 33 10.12 16.03 -1.31
C SER A 33 9.83 14.93 -0.28
N PRO A 34 10.57 14.89 0.84
CA PRO A 34 10.35 13.92 1.91
C PRO A 34 8.89 13.93 2.40
N PRO A 35 8.39 12.78 2.89
CA PRO A 35 7.01 12.64 3.32
C PRO A 35 6.65 13.66 4.41
N ILE A 36 5.48 14.28 4.26
CA ILE A 36 4.93 15.21 5.24
C ILE A 36 4.63 14.43 6.53
N VAL A 37 5.15 14.93 7.65
CA VAL A 37 4.92 14.39 8.99
C VAL A 37 3.47 14.66 9.41
N PRO A 38 2.72 13.65 9.90
CA PRO A 38 1.35 13.85 10.37
C PRO A 38 1.30 14.81 11.58
N SER A 39 0.15 15.48 11.77
CA SER A 39 -0.09 16.37 12.92
C SER A 39 0.02 15.60 14.25
N LYS A 40 0.57 16.26 15.27
CA LYS A 40 0.95 15.69 16.58
C LYS A 40 -0.19 15.10 17.42
N GLU A 41 -1.46 15.27 17.03
CA GLU A 41 -2.60 14.90 17.87
C GLU A 41 -2.75 13.37 18.03
N ASP A 42 -2.29 12.57 17.06
CA ASP A 42 -2.36 11.11 17.10
C ASP A 42 -0.99 10.41 17.23
N TYR A 43 0.12 11.15 17.07
CA TYR A 43 1.48 10.62 16.95
C TYR A 43 2.50 11.40 17.75
N THR A 44 3.36 10.67 18.43
CA THR A 44 4.40 11.25 19.27
C THR A 44 5.72 11.48 18.53
N SER A 45 5.99 10.69 17.49
CA SER A 45 7.20 10.81 16.66
C SER A 45 7.00 10.19 15.29
N THR A 46 7.50 10.87 14.25
CA THR A 46 7.59 10.36 12.88
C THR A 46 9.02 10.49 12.40
N HIS A 47 9.57 9.42 11.84
CA HIS A 47 10.89 9.40 11.23
C HIS A 47 10.82 8.83 9.81
N ALA A 48 11.52 9.45 8.86
CA ALA A 48 11.57 9.02 7.47
C ALA A 48 13.01 8.65 7.09
N TYR A 49 13.21 7.40 6.69
CA TYR A 49 14.46 6.87 6.19
C TYR A 49 14.45 6.93 4.66
N SER A 50 15.48 7.55 4.07
CA SER A 50 15.68 7.50 2.61
C SER A 50 16.18 6.11 2.24
N GLU A 51 15.25 5.26 1.83
CA GLU A 51 15.49 3.86 1.47
C GLU A 51 14.63 3.56 0.25
N ASN A 52 15.26 3.12 -0.82
CA ASN A 52 14.58 2.82 -2.06
C ASN A 52 14.75 1.35 -2.46
N GLY A 53 13.79 0.86 -3.23
CA GLY A 53 13.79 -0.54 -3.65
C GLY A 53 12.44 -0.94 -4.21
N THR A 54 12.30 -2.25 -4.45
CA THR A 54 11.05 -2.83 -4.95
C THR A 54 10.48 -3.81 -3.94
N PHE A 55 9.24 -3.58 -3.50
CA PHE A 55 8.48 -4.58 -2.77
C PHE A 55 7.89 -5.61 -3.73
N GLN A 56 7.94 -6.88 -3.36
CA GLN A 56 7.09 -7.93 -3.91
C GLN A 56 6.35 -8.64 -2.79
N ILE A 57 5.02 -8.73 -2.90
CA ILE A 57 4.19 -9.45 -1.95
C ILE A 57 4.08 -10.92 -2.41
N HIS A 58 4.45 -11.86 -1.55
CA HIS A 58 4.36 -13.30 -1.79
C HIS A 58 3.05 -13.89 -1.28
N SER A 59 2.54 -13.38 -0.15
CA SER A 59 1.25 -13.78 0.41
C SER A 59 0.67 -12.73 1.35
N GLY A 60 -0.65 -12.74 1.53
CA GLY A 60 -1.37 -11.76 2.35
C GLY A 60 -1.71 -10.48 1.60
N THR A 61 -2.07 -9.45 2.36
CA THR A 61 -2.53 -8.17 1.82
C THR A 61 -1.92 -7.02 2.61
N LEU A 62 -1.42 -6.01 1.91
CA LEU A 62 -0.91 -4.77 2.49
C LEU A 62 -1.88 -3.62 2.24
N GLN A 63 -2.02 -2.74 3.22
CA GLN A 63 -2.94 -1.60 3.15
C GLN A 63 -2.23 -0.40 2.53
N VAL A 64 -2.86 0.25 1.55
CA VAL A 64 -2.40 1.51 0.98
C VAL A 64 -3.19 2.66 1.59
N ARG A 65 -2.50 3.65 2.12
CA ARG A 65 -3.09 4.78 2.86
C ARG A 65 -2.74 6.11 2.20
N LYS A 66 -3.61 7.10 2.41
CA LYS A 66 -3.41 8.48 1.92
C LYS A 66 -2.50 9.27 2.84
N ASP A 67 -2.47 8.89 4.10
CA ASP A 67 -1.79 9.54 5.20
C ASP A 67 -1.11 8.51 6.11
N LEU A 68 -0.32 9.01 7.05
CA LEU A 68 0.46 8.21 8.00
C LEU A 68 -0.33 7.86 9.27
N ASN A 69 -1.66 7.85 9.15
CA ASN A 69 -2.55 7.48 10.25
C ASN A 69 -3.00 6.04 10.12
N TYR A 70 -2.81 5.21 11.15
CA TYR A 70 -3.25 3.81 11.13
C TYR A 70 -4.77 3.66 11.32
N ASN A 71 -5.42 4.62 11.97
CA ASN A 71 -6.85 4.59 12.26
C ASN A 71 -7.70 5.06 11.06
N THR A 72 -7.11 5.71 10.06
CA THR A 72 -7.84 6.09 8.84
C THR A 72 -8.23 4.87 8.00
N THR A 73 -9.26 5.00 7.18
CA THR A 73 -9.64 3.92 6.27
C THR A 73 -8.59 3.76 5.16
N PRO A 74 -8.15 2.53 4.84
CA PRO A 74 -7.27 2.29 3.70
C PRO A 74 -7.88 2.79 2.39
N ALA A 75 -7.06 3.41 1.54
CA ALA A 75 -7.45 3.89 0.21
C ALA A 75 -7.47 2.78 -0.84
N ALA A 76 -6.61 1.78 -0.68
CA ALA A 76 -6.49 0.61 -1.55
C ALA A 76 -5.74 -0.51 -0.82
N TYR A 77 -5.54 -1.62 -1.51
CA TYR A 77 -4.83 -2.79 -0.99
C TYR A 77 -3.89 -3.33 -2.06
N TYR A 78 -2.71 -3.79 -1.63
CA TYR A 78 -1.84 -4.64 -2.43
C TYR A 78 -2.02 -6.10 -2.01
N GLY A 79 -2.23 -7.01 -2.95
CA GLY A 79 -2.33 -8.45 -2.75
C GLY A 79 -1.07 -9.21 -3.16
N ALA A 80 -1.13 -10.54 -3.01
CA ALA A 80 -0.06 -11.44 -3.44
C ALA A 80 0.23 -11.33 -4.94
N GLY A 81 1.51 -11.37 -5.31
CA GLY A 81 2.01 -11.22 -6.67
C GLY A 81 2.26 -9.77 -7.09
N GLU A 82 1.67 -8.80 -6.39
CA GLU A 82 1.86 -7.39 -6.73
C GLU A 82 3.23 -6.86 -6.32
N LYS A 83 3.67 -5.83 -7.06
CA LYS A 83 4.95 -5.17 -6.87
C LYS A 83 4.77 -3.66 -6.90
N PHE A 84 5.59 -2.96 -6.12
CA PHE A 84 5.66 -1.50 -6.18
C PHE A 84 7.05 -1.01 -5.80
N TYR A 85 7.45 0.10 -6.40
CA TYR A 85 8.69 0.81 -6.06
C TYR A 85 8.42 1.81 -4.94
N TYR A 86 9.40 2.01 -4.04
CA TYR A 86 9.33 2.98 -2.95
C TYR A 86 10.64 3.75 -2.82
N GLN A 87 10.59 4.88 -2.11
CA GLN A 87 11.72 5.80 -1.91
C GLN A 87 12.04 6.09 -0.44
N TYR A 88 11.05 5.88 0.42
CA TYR A 88 11.21 6.12 1.85
C TYR A 88 10.52 5.03 2.65
N VAL A 89 11.12 4.71 3.79
CA VAL A 89 10.43 4.00 4.87
C VAL A 89 10.09 5.03 5.94
N VAL A 90 8.82 5.10 6.32
CA VAL A 90 8.36 5.99 7.39
C VAL A 90 7.97 5.16 8.60
N GLU A 91 8.47 5.56 9.76
CA GLU A 91 8.16 4.95 11.04
C GLU A 91 7.41 5.97 11.90
N VAL A 92 6.22 5.57 12.35
CA VAL A 92 5.30 6.41 13.11
C VAL A 92 5.04 5.75 14.45
N SER A 93 5.34 6.45 15.54
CA SER A 93 5.10 5.98 16.90
C SER A 93 3.70 6.38 17.37
N ASP A 94 2.98 5.44 17.98
CA ASP A 94 1.70 5.71 18.63
C ASP A 94 1.86 6.64 19.84
N TYR A 95 0.72 7.08 20.41
CA TYR A 95 0.70 8.01 21.54
C TYR A 95 1.52 7.53 22.76
N ASN A 96 1.58 6.22 22.99
CA ASN A 96 2.29 5.65 24.14
C ASN A 96 3.72 5.18 23.80
N HIS A 97 4.21 5.43 22.58
CA HIS A 97 5.52 5.00 22.06
C HIS A 97 5.79 3.48 22.05
N TYR A 98 4.83 2.67 22.46
CA TYR A 98 5.00 1.22 22.51
C TYR A 98 4.84 0.60 21.13
N LYS A 99 4.05 1.19 20.22
CA LYS A 99 3.91 0.64 18.87
C LYS A 99 4.45 1.59 17.84
N LYS A 100 5.22 1.03 16.92
CA LYS A 100 5.74 1.74 15.76
C LYS A 100 5.22 1.09 14.49
N HIS A 101 4.50 1.90 13.71
CA HIS A 101 3.96 1.51 12.43
C HIS A 101 4.96 1.87 11.34
N ARG A 102 5.29 0.92 10.47
CA ARG A 102 6.20 1.11 9.34
C ARG A 102 5.46 1.11 8.02
N TYR A 103 5.75 2.13 7.21
CA TYR A 103 5.14 2.38 5.91
C TYR A 103 6.19 2.56 4.83
N ALA A 104 6.00 1.91 3.68
CA ALA A 104 6.78 2.20 2.49
C ALA A 104 6.09 3.33 1.72
N SER A 105 6.81 4.41 1.44
CA SER A 105 6.26 5.57 0.73
C SER A 105 6.65 5.53 -0.74
N TYR A 106 5.64 5.71 -1.59
CA TYR A 106 5.81 5.83 -3.03
C TYR A 106 4.95 6.97 -3.57
N VAL A 107 5.21 7.33 -4.82
CA VAL A 107 4.48 8.37 -5.54
C VAL A 107 3.74 7.69 -6.69
N THR A 108 2.45 7.96 -6.80
CA THR A 108 1.62 7.42 -7.88
C THR A 108 1.96 8.10 -9.21
N ALA A 109 1.53 7.51 -10.33
CA ALA A 109 1.68 8.12 -11.64
C ALA A 109 1.03 9.52 -11.74
N SER A 110 0.00 9.79 -10.93
CA SER A 110 -0.64 11.11 -10.81
C SER A 110 0.10 12.11 -9.92
N GLY A 111 1.27 11.75 -9.38
CA GLY A 111 2.08 12.62 -8.52
C GLY A 111 1.66 12.66 -7.04
N LEU A 112 0.67 11.85 -6.64
CA LEU A 112 0.22 11.79 -5.24
C LEU A 112 1.06 10.81 -4.42
N ARG A 113 1.46 11.22 -3.21
CA ARG A 113 2.16 10.32 -2.29
C ARG A 113 1.19 9.35 -1.60
N ARG A 114 1.61 8.10 -1.49
CA ARG A 114 0.88 7.01 -0.82
C ARG A 114 1.81 6.23 0.10
N TYR A 115 1.21 5.55 1.06
CA TYR A 115 1.91 4.84 2.13
C TYR A 115 1.41 3.41 2.22
N VAL A 116 2.28 2.43 2.02
CA VAL A 116 1.97 1.01 2.15
C VAL A 116 2.36 0.53 3.54
N TYR A 117 1.38 0.18 4.36
CA TYR A 117 1.62 -0.32 5.72
C TYR A 117 2.08 -1.78 5.67
N PHE A 118 3.30 -2.08 6.13
CA PHE A 118 3.90 -3.41 5.95
C PHE A 118 4.35 -4.10 7.23
N MET A 119 4.56 -3.35 8.32
CA MET A 119 5.06 -3.90 9.57
C MET A 119 4.62 -3.06 10.77
N VAL A 120 4.39 -3.75 11.89
CA VAL A 120 4.36 -3.14 13.22
C VAL A 120 5.51 -3.67 14.07
N VAL A 121 6.11 -2.78 14.84
CA VAL A 121 7.08 -3.12 15.87
C VAL A 121 6.47 -2.77 17.22
N ASP A 122 6.26 -3.79 18.05
CA ASP A 122 5.83 -3.63 19.43
C ASP A 122 7.06 -3.58 20.34
N ASN A 123 7.29 -2.41 20.94
CA ASN A 123 8.37 -2.06 21.85
C ASN A 123 7.87 -1.94 23.30
N TYR A 124 6.72 -2.53 23.66
CA TYR A 124 6.24 -2.53 25.05
C TYR A 124 7.31 -3.03 26.04
N ASN A 125 8.07 -4.05 25.64
CA ASN A 125 9.30 -4.46 26.32
C ASN A 125 10.50 -4.07 25.47
N SER A 126 11.18 -2.97 25.83
CA SER A 126 12.31 -2.42 25.09
C SER A 126 13.48 -3.41 24.90
N ASN A 127 13.59 -4.42 25.76
CA ASN A 127 14.63 -5.45 25.68
C ASN A 127 14.31 -6.56 24.67
N ASN A 128 13.05 -6.66 24.22
CA ASN A 128 12.64 -7.66 23.24
C ASN A 128 11.53 -7.12 22.32
N PRO A 129 11.87 -6.28 21.34
CA PRO A 129 10.89 -5.71 20.42
C PRO A 129 10.34 -6.78 19.48
N VAL A 130 9.01 -6.92 19.44
CA VAL A 130 8.32 -7.90 18.59
C VAL A 130 8.01 -7.27 17.24
N ARG A 131 8.61 -7.80 16.18
CA ARG A 131 8.33 -7.37 14.80
C ARG A 131 7.28 -8.27 14.17
N LYS A 132 6.16 -7.69 13.77
CA LYS A 132 5.10 -8.39 13.04
C LYS A 132 4.99 -7.85 11.62
N LYS A 133 5.35 -8.69 10.65
CA LYS A 133 5.06 -8.45 9.23
C LYS A 133 3.57 -8.69 8.97
N LEU A 134 2.96 -7.87 8.11
CA LEU A 134 1.54 -7.98 7.77
C LEU A 134 1.29 -8.85 6.53
N ALA A 135 2.34 -9.10 5.75
CA ALA A 135 2.37 -9.97 4.60
C ALA A 135 3.73 -10.65 4.52
N ASN A 136 3.82 -11.73 3.75
CA ASN A 136 5.13 -12.22 3.31
C ASN A 136 5.56 -11.38 2.11
N TYR A 137 6.73 -10.76 2.19
CA TYR A 137 7.26 -9.90 1.16
C TYR A 137 8.79 -9.95 1.13
N SER A 138 9.35 -9.61 -0.02
CA SER A 138 10.78 -9.35 -0.21
C SER A 138 10.99 -7.93 -0.72
N VAL A 139 12.19 -7.44 -0.48
CA VAL A 139 12.68 -6.12 -0.89
C VAL A 139 14.05 -6.33 -1.53
N TRP A 140 14.32 -5.67 -2.65
CA TRP A 140 15.61 -5.66 -3.35
C TRP A 140 15.79 -4.36 -4.15
#